data_AF-A0A1B1N378-F1
#
_entry.id   AF-A0A1B1N378-F1
#
_cell.length_a   1.000
_cell.length_b   1.000
_cell.length_c   1.000
_cell.angle_alpha   90.00
_cell.angle_beta   90.00
_cell.angle_gamma   90.00
#
_symmetry.space_group_name_H-M   'P 1'
#
loop_
_entity.id
_entity.type
_entity.pdbx_description
1 polymer ?
#
loop_
_entity_poly.entity_id
_entity_poly.type
_entity_poly.pdbx_seq_one_letter_code
_entity_poly.pdbx_strand_id
1 'polypeptide(L)'
;MILKDALPQGRITGTGSLRTVVQTVFDVLARFRQYMTHPGNSRFEPLFEIAMQKQLYNLLLEWLSGETTNSPDKVETTAVVASWGIFGAAVQWSRDPLHSTSEMMVHRVSEVAAAALAPVLGE
;
A
#
# COMPACT_ATOMS: atom_id res chain seq x y z
N MET A 1 11.34 2.05 -9.32
CA MET A 1 10.01 1.56 -9.71
C MET A 1 8.99 2.44 -9.02
N ILE A 2 8.09 3.08 -9.77
CA ILE A 2 7.02 3.92 -9.23
C ILE A 2 5.79 3.03 -9.05
N LEU A 3 5.11 3.10 -7.91
CA LEU A 3 3.94 2.28 -7.59
C LEU A 3 2.82 2.46 -8.63
N LYS A 4 2.65 3.69 -9.12
CA LYS A 4 1.70 4.03 -10.19
C LYS A 4 1.96 3.27 -11.50
N ASP A 5 3.23 3.03 -11.84
CA ASP A 5 3.62 2.31 -13.06
C ASP A 5 3.41 0.79 -12.92
N ALA A 6 3.30 0.29 -11.67
CA ALA A 6 3.04 -1.12 -11.37
C ALA A 6 1.56 -1.47 -11.28
N LEU A 7 0.66 -0.47 -11.37
CA LEU A 7 -0.78 -0.67 -11.41
C LEU A 7 -1.27 -0.80 -12.87
N PRO A 8 -2.27 -1.66 -13.15
CA PRO A 8 -2.89 -1.72 -14.47
C PRO A 8 -3.58 -0.37 -14.79
N GLN A 9 -2.92 0.44 -15.64
CA GLN A 9 -3.36 1.72 -16.21
C GLN A 9 -4.21 2.63 -15.29
N GLY A 10 -3.55 3.17 -14.26
CA GLY A 10 -3.65 4.60 -13.94
C GLY A 10 -4.88 5.13 -13.20
N ARG A 11 -5.89 4.32 -12.87
CA ARG A 11 -7.00 4.78 -12.02
C ARG A 11 -7.42 3.73 -11.01
N ILE A 12 -7.32 4.08 -9.73
CA ILE A 12 -7.93 3.30 -8.67
C ILE A 12 -9.41 3.65 -8.66
N THR A 13 -10.28 2.69 -9.00
CA THR A 13 -11.74 2.86 -8.94
C THR A 13 -12.35 1.63 -8.25
N GLY A 14 -13.07 1.86 -7.15
CA GLY A 14 -13.76 0.81 -6.40
C GLY A 14 -12.89 -0.18 -5.60
N THR A 15 -13.55 -1.10 -4.89
CA THR A 15 -12.97 -2.10 -3.97
C THR A 15 -12.03 -3.11 -4.63
N GLY A 16 -12.30 -3.50 -5.88
CA GLY A 16 -11.40 -4.33 -6.69
C GLY A 16 -10.04 -3.66 -6.94
N SER A 17 -9.98 -2.34 -6.87
CA SER A 17 -8.76 -1.59 -7.03
C SER A 17 -7.92 -1.50 -5.75
N LEU A 18 -8.55 -1.47 -4.56
CA LEU A 18 -7.82 -1.52 -3.29
C LEU A 18 -7.02 -2.82 -3.13
N ARG A 19 -7.65 -3.98 -3.42
CA ARG A 19 -6.95 -5.27 -3.38
C ARG A 19 -5.76 -5.30 -4.34
N THR A 20 -5.92 -4.69 -5.53
CA THR A 20 -4.84 -4.57 -6.51
C THR A 20 -3.68 -3.73 -5.95
N VAL A 21 -3.98 -2.59 -5.34
CA VAL A 21 -2.96 -1.74 -4.68
C VAL A 21 -2.22 -2.51 -3.58
N VAL A 22 -2.95 -3.19 -2.69
CA VAL A 22 -2.35 -3.99 -1.62
C VAL A 22 -1.46 -5.08 -2.21
N GLN A 23 -1.96 -5.82 -3.21
CA GLN A 23 -1.18 -6.86 -3.90
C GLN A 23 0.09 -6.30 -4.54
N THR A 24 -0.01 -5.17 -5.25
CA THR A 24 1.15 -4.53 -5.86
C THR A 24 2.19 -4.15 -4.81
N VAL A 25 1.80 -3.54 -3.69
CA VAL A 25 2.73 -3.17 -2.61
C VAL A 25 3.46 -4.40 -2.06
N PHE A 26 2.74 -5.50 -1.81
CA PHE A 26 3.31 -6.77 -1.38
C PHE A 26 4.32 -7.32 -2.39
N ASP A 27 3.95 -7.36 -3.67
CA ASP A 27 4.81 -7.86 -4.75
C ASP A 27 6.07 -7.01 -4.92
N VAL A 28 5.96 -5.68 -4.84
CA VAL A 28 7.14 -4.81 -4.95
C VAL A 28 8.08 -5.04 -3.77
N LEU A 29 7.57 -5.09 -2.53
CA LEU A 29 8.41 -5.27 -1.34
C LEU A 29 9.06 -6.65 -1.30
N ALA A 30 8.38 -7.71 -1.73
CA ALA A 30 8.97 -9.04 -1.85
C ALA A 30 10.14 -9.05 -2.83
N ARG A 31 9.96 -8.47 -4.03
CA ARG A 31 11.03 -8.37 -5.03
C ARG A 31 12.18 -7.52 -4.49
N PHE A 32 11.88 -6.38 -3.88
CA PHE A 32 12.88 -5.47 -3.37
C PHE A 32 13.73 -6.08 -2.25
N ARG A 33 13.12 -6.86 -1.35
CA ARG A 33 13.84 -7.64 -0.33
C ARG A 33 14.88 -8.55 -0.96
N GLN A 34 14.51 -9.30 -2.00
CA GLN A 34 15.45 -10.19 -2.70
C GLN A 34 16.68 -9.42 -3.21
N TYR A 35 16.50 -8.20 -3.73
CA TYR A 35 17.61 -7.35 -4.18
C TYR A 35 18.43 -6.70 -3.04
N MET A 36 17.79 -6.32 -1.94
CA MET A 36 18.45 -5.62 -0.82
C MET A 36 19.19 -6.54 0.15
N THR A 37 18.87 -7.83 0.16
CA THR A 37 19.58 -8.83 0.99
C THR A 37 21.01 -9.09 0.48
N HIS A 38 21.38 -8.59 -0.70
CA HIS A 38 22.75 -8.65 -1.20
C HIS A 38 23.70 -7.72 -0.41
N PRO A 39 24.92 -8.19 -0.07
CA PRO A 39 25.92 -7.38 0.61
C PRO A 39 26.22 -6.09 -0.16
N GLY A 40 26.08 -4.94 0.51
CA GLY A 40 26.32 -3.60 -0.07
C GLY A 40 25.05 -2.81 -0.41
N ASN A 41 23.91 -3.48 -0.59
CA ASN A 41 22.64 -2.82 -0.95
C ASN A 41 21.78 -2.44 0.25
N SER A 42 21.85 -3.17 1.36
CA SER A 42 21.01 -2.98 2.56
C SER A 42 21.00 -1.54 3.11
N ARG A 43 22.07 -0.77 2.91
CA ARG A 43 22.14 0.66 3.28
C ARG A 43 21.11 1.55 2.58
N PHE A 44 20.57 1.11 1.44
CA PHE A 44 19.57 1.84 0.65
C PHE A 44 18.14 1.40 0.96
N GLU A 45 17.95 0.32 1.72
CA GLU A 45 16.64 -0.20 2.10
C GLU A 45 15.74 0.88 2.75
N PRO A 46 16.22 1.69 3.72
CA PRO A 46 15.37 2.70 4.34
C PRO A 46 14.90 3.80 3.37
N LEU A 47 15.75 4.19 2.40
CA LEU A 47 15.41 5.22 1.42
C LEU A 47 14.27 4.76 0.51
N PHE A 48 14.29 3.48 0.13
CA PHE A 48 13.23 2.90 -0.66
C PHE A 48 11.95 2.75 0.14
N GLU A 49 12.03 2.27 1.38
CA GLU A 49 10.86 2.14 2.26
C GLU A 49 10.16 3.52 2.43
N ILE A 50 10.93 4.59 2.67
CA ILE A 50 10.41 5.96 2.73
C ILE A 50 9.76 6.40 1.41
N ALA A 51 10.42 6.16 0.28
CA ALA A 51 9.90 6.55 -1.03
C ALA A 51 8.60 5.82 -1.37
N MET A 52 8.51 4.53 -1.03
CA MET A 52 7.34 3.70 -1.29
C MET A 52 6.16 4.11 -0.42
N GLN A 53 6.39 4.34 0.88
CA GLN A 53 5.35 4.80 1.79
C GLN A 53 4.76 6.12 1.31
N LYS A 54 5.59 7.08 0.90
CA LYS A 54 5.14 8.37 0.34
C LYS A 54 4.31 8.19 -0.94
N GLN A 55 4.71 7.27 -1.81
CA GLN A 55 3.96 6.99 -3.03
C GLN A 55 2.60 6.36 -2.75
N LEU A 56 2.53 5.41 -1.80
CA LEU A 56 1.27 4.80 -1.40
C LEU A 56 0.33 5.81 -0.75
N TYR A 57 0.86 6.68 0.12
CA TYR A 57 0.11 7.79 0.70
C TYR A 57 -0.50 8.69 -0.38
N ASN A 58 0.33 9.22 -1.29
CA ASN A 58 -0.13 10.12 -2.35
C ASN A 58 -1.18 9.46 -3.26
N LEU A 59 -1.00 8.17 -3.55
CA LEU A 59 -1.92 7.38 -4.34
C LEU A 59 -3.29 7.25 -3.67
N LEU A 60 -3.33 6.93 -2.38
CA LEU A 60 -4.57 6.83 -1.62
C LEU A 60 -5.23 8.21 -1.43
N LEU A 61 -4.45 9.25 -1.17
CA LEU A 61 -4.97 10.61 -1.03
C LEU A 61 -5.64 11.10 -2.32
N GLU A 62 -4.97 10.93 -3.47
CA GLU A 62 -5.49 11.32 -4.78
C GLU A 62 -6.78 10.56 -5.11
N TRP A 63 -6.81 9.26 -4.83
CA TRP A 63 -8.00 8.45 -5.01
C TRP A 63 -9.16 8.89 -4.10
N LEU A 64 -8.93 8.97 -2.79
CA LEU A 64 -9.99 9.31 -1.84
C LEU A 64 -10.53 10.72 -2.06
N SER A 65 -9.68 11.68 -2.45
CA SER A 65 -10.10 13.05 -2.74
C SER A 65 -10.98 13.17 -3.99
N GLY A 66 -10.87 12.22 -4.93
CA GLY A 66 -11.73 12.17 -6.13
C GLY A 66 -13.13 11.60 -5.84
N GLU A 67 -13.24 10.75 -4.82
CA GLU A 67 -14.37 9.83 -4.66
C GLU A 67 -15.33 10.26 -3.55
N THR A 68 -15.01 11.33 -2.82
CA THR A 68 -15.75 11.74 -1.62
C THR A 68 -15.99 13.24 -1.52
N THR A 69 -17.06 13.60 -0.82
CA THR A 69 -17.33 14.99 -0.39
C THR A 69 -17.06 15.20 1.10
N ASN A 70 -16.41 14.25 1.77
CA ASN A 70 -15.98 14.40 3.16
C ASN A 70 -15.00 15.59 3.31
N SER A 71 -14.78 16.05 4.55
CA SER A 71 -13.82 17.13 4.80
C SER A 71 -12.40 16.74 4.39
N PRO A 72 -11.61 17.65 3.80
CA PRO A 72 -10.23 17.37 3.38
C PRO A 72 -9.38 16.76 4.51
N ASP A 73 -9.48 17.27 5.74
CA ASP A 73 -8.74 16.76 6.90
C ASP A 73 -9.06 15.29 7.21
N LYS A 74 -10.33 14.88 7.06
CA LYS A 74 -10.77 13.50 7.29
C LYS A 74 -10.24 12.58 6.19
N VAL A 75 -10.25 13.06 4.94
CA VAL A 75 -9.70 12.34 3.78
C VAL A 75 -8.18 12.14 3.95
N GLU A 76 -7.45 13.21 4.28
CA GLU A 76 -6.01 13.17 4.48
C GLU A 76 -5.62 12.23 5.63
N THR A 77 -6.26 12.36 6.79
CA THR A 77 -6.01 11.50 7.94
C THR A 77 -6.26 10.02 7.60
N THR A 78 -7.34 9.74 6.86
CA THR A 78 -7.67 8.38 6.42
C THR A 78 -6.60 7.83 5.46
N ALA A 79 -6.14 8.64 4.49
CA ALA A 79 -5.07 8.27 3.58
C ALA A 79 -3.75 7.98 4.33
N VAL A 80 -3.40 8.80 5.32
CA VAL A 80 -2.22 8.59 6.17
C VAL A 80 -2.33 7.25 6.90
N VAL A 81 -3.41 7.02 7.63
CA VAL A 81 -3.60 5.80 8.44
C VAL A 81 -3.63 4.55 7.56
N ALA A 82 -4.39 4.56 6.47
CA ALA A 82 -4.50 3.44 5.55
C ALA A 82 -3.16 3.13 4.87
N SER A 83 -2.42 4.16 4.42
CA SER A 83 -1.11 3.95 3.78
C SER A 83 -0.09 3.32 4.73
N TRP A 84 -0.04 3.77 5.99
CA TRP A 84 0.85 3.17 7.00
C TRP A 84 0.43 1.75 7.37
N GLY A 85 -0.87 1.48 7.50
CA GLY A 85 -1.39 0.15 7.80
C GLY A 85 -1.04 -0.87 6.72
N ILE A 86 -1.29 -0.53 5.44
CA ILE A 86 -0.95 -1.38 4.29
C ILE A 86 0.57 -1.56 4.19
N PHE A 87 1.32 -0.46 4.22
CA PHE A 87 2.78 -0.49 4.05
C PHE A 87 3.47 -1.27 5.17
N GLY A 88 3.09 -1.02 6.42
CA GLY A 88 3.65 -1.71 7.59
C GLY A 88 3.42 -3.22 7.54
N ALA A 89 2.20 -3.64 7.20
CA ALA A 89 1.87 -5.06 7.05
C ALA A 89 2.70 -5.73 5.94
N ALA A 90 2.85 -5.05 4.80
CA ALA A 90 3.63 -5.56 3.68
C ALA A 90 5.13 -5.63 4.02
N VAL A 91 5.69 -4.63 4.71
CA VAL A 91 7.08 -4.64 5.18
C VAL A 91 7.31 -5.77 6.18
N GLN A 92 6.43 -5.93 7.17
CA GLN A 92 6.51 -7.00 8.16
C GLN A 92 6.48 -8.36 7.49
N TRP A 93 5.54 -8.59 6.57
CA TRP A 93 5.46 -9.85 5.82
C TRP A 93 6.70 -10.08 4.95
N SER A 94 7.21 -9.05 4.28
CA SER A 94 8.38 -9.16 3.39
C SER A 94 9.66 -9.59 4.12
N ARG A 95 9.75 -9.31 5.43
CA ARG A 95 10.88 -9.69 6.29
C ARG A 95 10.81 -11.16 6.71
N ASP A 96 9.61 -11.72 6.79
CA ASP A 96 9.37 -13.10 7.23
C ASP A 96 8.17 -13.74 6.50
N PRO A 97 8.34 -14.11 5.22
CA PRO A 97 7.26 -14.65 4.40
C PRO A 97 6.92 -16.12 4.72
N LEU A 98 7.67 -16.80 5.60
CA LEU A 98 7.50 -18.23 5.89
C LEU A 98 6.21 -18.53 6.67
N HIS A 99 5.69 -17.55 7.40
CA HIS A 99 4.55 -17.72 8.28
C HIS A 99 3.19 -17.51 7.60
N SER A 100 3.15 -16.98 6.37
CA SER A 100 1.90 -16.67 5.65
C SER A 100 2.17 -16.44 4.16
N THR A 101 1.31 -16.96 3.28
CA THR A 101 1.40 -16.66 1.85
C THR A 101 1.07 -15.19 1.57
N SER A 102 1.64 -14.62 0.50
CA SER A 102 1.32 -13.26 0.04
C SER A 102 -0.18 -13.10 -0.16
N GLU A 103 -0.83 -14.07 -0.81
CA GLU A 103 -2.26 -14.04 -1.11
C GLU A 103 -3.13 -13.93 0.16
N MET A 104 -2.78 -14.68 1.20
CA MET A 104 -3.51 -14.63 2.48
C MET A 104 -3.34 -13.27 3.17
N MET A 105 -2.13 -12.73 3.17
CA MET A 105 -1.87 -11.43 3.77
C MET A 105 -2.51 -10.29 2.98
N VAL A 106 -2.44 -10.34 1.64
CA VAL A 106 -3.14 -9.40 0.75
C VAL A 106 -4.63 -9.41 1.04
N HIS A 107 -5.25 -10.59 1.19
CA HIS A 107 -6.67 -10.69 1.52
C HIS A 107 -6.99 -10.03 2.87
N ARG A 108 -6.29 -10.41 3.96
CA ARG A 108 -6.51 -9.86 5.31
C ARG A 108 -6.29 -8.35 5.38
N VAL A 109 -5.20 -7.87 4.77
CA VAL A 109 -4.87 -6.44 4.74
C VAL A 109 -5.88 -5.68 3.91
N SER A 110 -6.38 -6.25 2.81
CA SER A 110 -7.43 -5.61 1.99
C SER A 110 -8.73 -5.45 2.77
N GLU A 111 -9.14 -6.43 3.57
CA GLU A 111 -10.34 -6.33 4.42
C GLU A 111 -10.22 -5.22 5.47
N VAL A 112 -9.10 -5.18 6.19
CA VAL A 112 -8.83 -4.15 7.19
C VAL A 112 -8.73 -2.76 6.56
N ALA A 113 -8.05 -2.67 5.41
CA ALA A 113 -7.94 -1.42 4.67
C ALA A 113 -9.31 -0.95 4.18
N ALA A 114 -10.15 -1.84 3.64
CA ALA A 114 -11.50 -1.48 3.21
C ALA A 114 -12.33 -0.93 4.37
N ALA A 115 -12.28 -1.58 5.54
CA ALA A 115 -12.95 -1.10 6.75
C ALA A 115 -12.43 0.27 7.21
N ALA A 116 -11.13 0.55 7.05
CA ALA A 116 -10.55 1.86 7.37
C ALA A 116 -10.98 2.96 6.38
N LEU A 117 -11.24 2.61 5.12
CA LEU A 117 -11.64 3.56 4.07
C LEU A 117 -13.16 3.80 4.02
N ALA A 118 -13.98 2.86 4.50
CA ALA A 118 -15.45 2.92 4.46
C ALA A 118 -16.04 4.26 4.96
N PRO A 119 -15.58 4.85 6.09
CA PRO A 119 -16.12 6.12 6.59
C PRO A 119 -15.93 7.32 5.65
N VAL A 120 -15.02 7.21 4.67
CA VAL A 120 -14.74 8.23 3.66
C VAL A 120 -15.39 7.89 2.32
N LEU A 121 -15.47 6.61 1.96
CA LEU A 121 -16.03 6.16 0.69
C LEU A 121 -17.58 6.06 0.70
N GLY A 122 -18.21 6.09 1.87
CA GLY A 122 -19.68 6.06 1.97
C GLY A 122 -20.29 4.67 1.75
N GLU A 123 -19.50 3.62 1.95
CA GLU A 123 -19.95 2.22 1.99
C GLU A 123 -20.29 1.77 3.42
#